data_AF-A0A661NIS7-F1
#
_entry.id   AF-A0A661NIS7-F1
#
_cell.length_a   1.000
_cell.length_b   1.000
_cell.length_c   1.000
_cell.angle_alpha   90.00
_cell.angle_beta   90.00
_cell.angle_gamma   90.00
#
_symmetry.space_group_name_H-M   'P 1'
#
loop_
_entity.id
_entity.type
_entity.pdbx_description
1 polymer ?
#
loop_
_entity_poly.entity_id
_entity_poly.type
_entity_poly.pdbx_seq_one_letter_code
_entity_poly.pdbx_strand_id
1 'polypeptide(L)'
;MLARRSHPLHRLALVLYAFRAVEGLGVRYKSDPSRPFASQSRQELDTVQFPTQTLERRAGDCDDLTVLLASLLENLDVATALVTVEGHVFLIFDTGVRPANRLGLPLRAGWLEERAGTLWAGLETTLLGRRRSFLAVLQQAAGHRRQRRVFELRTCWNEYPPVVLESDRQPELGDLRLAGAGQELERLRQKLAGRVARAASGLQGSAALLAQARALLQAGSFGKAAESFRRLLQKDESFPARYGLAASLAGQGQLAEAIVEFRRAERTAPDDQLRFQALLALAQCYRTDGNLVRARAFLERALALNPAAGYDSRYRPLVKYLTTASAGKAAAIDQAPPFFQMMIEQPVD
;
A
#
# COMPACT_ATOMS: atom_id res chain seq x y z
N MET A 1 -10.14 1.17 -13.76
CA MET A 1 -8.85 0.58 -13.31
C MET A 1 -8.24 1.36 -12.15
N LEU A 2 -8.17 2.70 -12.23
CA LEU A 2 -7.60 3.59 -11.20
C LEU A 2 -8.24 3.42 -9.81
N ALA A 3 -9.57 3.47 -9.72
CA ALA A 3 -10.32 3.34 -8.46
C ALA A 3 -10.01 2.04 -7.68
N ARG A 4 -9.75 0.94 -8.40
CA ARG A 4 -9.40 -0.35 -7.76
C ARG A 4 -7.99 -0.33 -7.19
N ARG A 5 -7.02 0.28 -7.89
CA ARG A 5 -5.63 0.41 -7.42
C ARG A 5 -5.48 1.42 -6.29
N SER A 6 -6.32 2.45 -6.26
CA SER A 6 -6.33 3.48 -5.22
C SER A 6 -7.12 3.10 -3.96
N HIS A 7 -7.76 1.93 -3.92
CA HIS A 7 -8.49 1.49 -2.73
C HIS A 7 -7.50 1.08 -1.62
N PRO A 8 -7.68 1.50 -0.35
CA PRO A 8 -6.70 1.26 0.72
C PRO A 8 -6.49 -0.23 1.05
N LEU A 9 -7.46 -1.10 0.71
CA LEU A 9 -7.34 -2.55 0.86
C LEU A 9 -6.73 -3.27 -0.35
N HIS A 10 -6.33 -2.56 -1.41
CA HIS A 10 -5.91 -3.21 -2.65
C HIS A 10 -4.70 -4.13 -2.46
N ARG A 11 -3.59 -3.60 -1.93
CA ARG A 11 -2.38 -4.40 -1.69
C ARG A 11 -2.57 -5.44 -0.60
N LEU A 12 -3.32 -5.11 0.46
CA LEU A 12 -3.67 -6.09 1.49
C LEU A 12 -4.47 -7.27 0.92
N ALA A 13 -5.37 -7.02 -0.04
CA ALA A 13 -6.08 -8.06 -0.75
C ALA A 13 -5.12 -8.87 -1.63
N LEU A 14 -4.23 -8.24 -2.41
CA LEU A 14 -3.23 -8.97 -3.20
C LEU A 14 -2.40 -9.93 -2.34
N VAL A 15 -1.94 -9.47 -1.17
CA VAL A 15 -1.19 -10.30 -0.23
C VAL A 15 -2.02 -11.45 0.34
N LEU A 16 -3.27 -11.18 0.72
CA LEU A 16 -4.21 -12.21 1.17
C LEU A 16 -4.41 -13.29 0.09
N TYR A 17 -4.68 -12.87 -1.15
CA TYR A 17 -4.91 -13.80 -2.26
C TYR A 17 -3.65 -14.56 -2.63
N ALA A 18 -2.48 -13.91 -2.65
CA ALA A 18 -1.18 -14.56 -2.89
C ALA A 18 -0.90 -15.62 -1.82
N PHE A 19 -1.06 -15.29 -0.54
CA PHE A 19 -0.86 -16.24 0.56
C PHE A 19 -1.80 -17.44 0.44
N ARG A 20 -3.09 -17.20 0.14
CA ARG A 20 -4.09 -18.27 -0.04
C ARG A 20 -3.87 -19.09 -1.30
N ALA A 21 -3.35 -18.49 -2.38
CA ALA A 21 -2.98 -19.21 -3.58
C ALA A 21 -1.83 -20.20 -3.31
N VAL A 22 -0.78 -19.75 -2.64
CA VAL A 22 0.37 -20.61 -2.27
C VAL A 22 -0.06 -21.73 -1.33
N GLU A 23 -0.90 -21.43 -0.32
CA GLU A 23 -1.48 -22.48 0.53
C GLU A 23 -2.41 -23.43 -0.25
N GLY A 24 -3.17 -22.92 -1.22
CA GLY A 24 -4.07 -23.68 -2.09
C GLY A 24 -3.36 -24.63 -3.04
N LEU A 25 -2.13 -24.30 -3.43
CA LEU A 25 -1.21 -25.18 -4.17
C LEU A 25 -0.63 -26.31 -3.29
N GLY A 26 -0.92 -26.30 -1.99
CA GLY A 26 -0.49 -27.31 -1.03
C GLY A 26 0.91 -27.08 -0.47
N VAL A 27 1.51 -25.91 -0.72
CA VAL A 27 2.78 -25.52 -0.09
C VAL A 27 2.59 -25.44 1.42
N ARG A 28 3.58 -25.89 2.20
CA ARG A 28 3.55 -25.89 3.67
C ARG A 28 4.91 -25.60 4.27
N TYR A 29 4.91 -25.00 5.46
CA TYR A 29 6.11 -24.89 6.27
C TYR A 29 6.60 -26.27 6.72
N LYS A 30 7.90 -26.51 6.54
CA LYS A 30 8.61 -27.67 7.06
C LYS A 30 9.98 -27.19 7.55
N SER A 31 10.23 -27.29 8.86
CA SER A 31 11.54 -26.95 9.41
C SER A 31 12.61 -27.91 8.92
N ASP A 32 13.83 -27.41 8.80
CA ASP A 32 15.00 -28.24 8.56
C ASP A 32 15.23 -29.25 9.69
N PRO A 33 15.66 -30.49 9.37
CA PRO A 33 15.97 -31.47 10.39
C PRO A 33 17.20 -30.99 11.19
N SER A 34 17.06 -30.96 12.52
CA SER A 34 18.19 -30.74 13.42
C SER A 34 19.25 -31.81 13.19
N ARG A 35 20.35 -31.46 12.52
CA ARG A 35 21.42 -32.41 12.23
C ARG A 35 22.13 -32.78 13.56
N PRO A 36 22.14 -34.06 13.98
CA PRO A 36 22.73 -34.47 15.27
C PRO A 36 24.27 -34.39 15.33
N PHE A 37 24.93 -34.03 14.23
CA PHE A 37 26.40 -33.96 14.12
C PHE A 37 26.87 -32.51 13.93
N ALA A 38 26.56 -31.64 14.88
CA ALA A 38 27.05 -30.26 14.94
C ALA A 38 28.47 -30.22 15.56
N SER A 39 29.41 -30.95 14.96
CA SER A 39 30.82 -30.87 15.30
C SER A 39 31.67 -30.82 14.04
N GLN A 40 31.54 -29.75 13.25
CA GLN A 40 32.67 -29.24 12.47
C GLN A 40 32.41 -27.84 11.91
N SER A 41 33.36 -26.97 12.23
CA SER A 41 33.55 -25.60 11.76
C SER A 41 33.60 -25.47 10.23
N ARG A 42 32.45 -25.21 9.63
CA ARG A 42 32.30 -24.36 8.44
C ARG A 42 31.09 -23.48 8.73
N GLN A 43 31.14 -22.19 8.36
CA GLN A 43 29.96 -21.31 8.36
C GLN A 43 28.74 -22.14 7.95
N GLU A 44 27.73 -22.18 8.81
CA GLU A 44 26.47 -22.87 8.56
C GLU A 44 25.85 -22.24 7.29
N LEU A 45 26.22 -22.78 6.13
CA LEU A 45 25.72 -22.37 4.84
C LEU A 45 24.31 -22.92 4.75
N ASP A 46 23.36 -22.10 5.21
CA ASP A 46 21.95 -22.29 4.96
C ASP A 46 21.68 -22.12 3.45
N THR A 47 20.92 -23.04 2.86
CA THR A 47 20.68 -23.05 1.42
C THR A 47 19.24 -22.68 1.12
N VAL A 48 19.06 -21.47 0.59
CA VAL A 48 17.74 -20.99 0.19
C VAL A 48 17.33 -21.64 -1.15
N GLN A 49 16.16 -22.25 -1.18
CA GLN A 49 15.55 -22.75 -2.41
C GLN A 49 15.06 -21.62 -3.31
N PHE A 50 15.15 -21.85 -4.62
CA PHE A 50 14.50 -20.97 -5.57
C PHE A 50 12.96 -21.07 -5.46
N PRO A 51 12.20 -20.00 -5.75
CA PRO A 51 10.74 -20.04 -5.73
C PRO A 51 10.12 -21.19 -6.52
N THR A 52 10.69 -21.54 -7.68
CA THR A 52 10.25 -22.68 -8.50
C THR A 52 10.44 -24.02 -7.77
N GLN A 53 11.59 -24.23 -7.12
CA GLN A 53 11.87 -25.43 -6.34
C GLN A 53 10.93 -25.58 -5.14
N THR A 54 10.65 -24.49 -4.43
CA THR A 54 9.70 -24.47 -3.31
C THR A 54 8.28 -24.84 -3.77
N LEU A 55 7.86 -24.36 -4.95
CA LEU A 55 6.57 -24.70 -5.55
C LEU A 55 6.51 -26.17 -6.00
N GLU A 56 7.57 -26.70 -6.61
CA GLU A 56 7.66 -28.11 -7.02
C GLU A 56 7.60 -29.06 -5.82
N ARG A 57 8.40 -28.77 -4.78
CA ARG A 57 8.45 -29.59 -3.55
C ARG A 57 7.22 -29.43 -2.68
N ARG A 58 6.48 -28.33 -2.84
CA ARG A 58 5.36 -27.92 -1.99
C ARG A 58 5.73 -27.86 -0.50
N ALA A 59 6.99 -27.55 -0.20
CA ALA A 59 7.49 -27.43 1.15
C ALA A 59 8.79 -26.61 1.16
N GLY A 60 8.96 -25.83 2.22
CA GLY A 60 10.17 -25.08 2.53
C GLY A 60 10.12 -24.64 3.99
N ASP A 61 11.26 -24.25 4.52
CA ASP A 61 11.39 -23.64 5.85
C ASP A 61 11.22 -22.11 5.77
N CYS A 62 11.75 -21.36 6.74
CA CYS A 62 11.36 -19.97 6.95
C CYS A 62 11.88 -19.02 5.87
N ASP A 63 13.11 -19.20 5.43
CA ASP A 63 13.77 -18.44 4.35
C ASP A 63 13.23 -18.86 2.97
N ASP A 64 13.07 -20.16 2.70
CA ASP A 64 12.46 -20.68 1.46
C ASP A 64 11.09 -20.05 1.17
N LEU A 65 10.20 -20.10 2.16
CA LEU A 65 8.84 -19.57 2.03
C LEU A 65 8.84 -18.04 1.98
N THR A 66 9.78 -17.40 2.66
CA THR A 66 9.95 -15.95 2.64
C THR A 66 10.39 -15.47 1.26
N VAL A 67 11.35 -16.14 0.62
CA VAL A 67 11.80 -15.81 -0.74
C VAL A 67 10.72 -16.08 -1.78
N LEU A 68 9.99 -17.19 -1.68
CA LEU A 68 8.84 -17.48 -2.55
C LEU A 68 7.78 -16.37 -2.47
N LEU A 69 7.33 -16.03 -1.26
CA LEU A 69 6.28 -15.03 -1.08
C LEU A 69 6.77 -13.62 -1.46
N ALA A 70 7.99 -13.24 -1.10
CA ALA A 70 8.54 -11.95 -1.47
C ALA A 70 8.65 -11.81 -3.00
N SER A 71 9.13 -12.84 -3.69
CA SER A 71 9.21 -12.86 -5.16
C SER A 71 7.83 -12.70 -5.80
N LEU A 72 6.81 -13.39 -5.29
CA LEU A 72 5.44 -13.29 -5.78
C LEU A 72 4.84 -11.90 -5.54
N LEU A 73 5.05 -11.33 -4.36
CA LEU A 73 4.52 -10.02 -3.98
C LEU A 73 5.19 -8.87 -4.75
N GLU A 74 6.51 -8.92 -4.95
CA GLU A 74 7.20 -7.94 -5.77
C GLU A 74 6.76 -8.00 -7.24
N ASN A 75 6.49 -9.20 -7.77
CA ASN A 75 5.89 -9.36 -9.10
C ASN A 75 4.47 -8.76 -9.19
N LEU A 76 3.73 -8.70 -8.09
CA LEU A 76 2.43 -8.04 -7.97
C LEU A 76 2.53 -6.54 -7.66
N ASP A 77 3.73 -5.96 -7.72
CA ASP A 77 4.04 -4.57 -7.35
C ASP A 77 3.63 -4.21 -5.90
N VAL A 78 3.79 -5.19 -5.01
CA VAL A 78 3.72 -5.00 -3.57
C VAL A 78 5.15 -5.03 -3.04
N ALA A 79 5.68 -3.85 -2.68
CA ALA A 79 7.01 -3.74 -2.10
C ALA A 79 7.12 -4.53 -0.79
N THR A 80 8.25 -5.20 -0.59
CA THR A 80 8.52 -6.09 0.53
C THR A 80 9.90 -5.84 1.14
N ALA A 81 10.05 -6.27 2.39
CA ALA A 81 11.34 -6.28 3.08
C ALA A 81 11.45 -7.55 3.90
N LEU A 82 12.66 -8.12 3.94
CA LEU A 82 12.96 -9.27 4.79
C LEU A 82 13.21 -8.79 6.21
N VAL A 83 12.68 -9.53 7.18
CA VAL A 83 12.88 -9.27 8.60
C VAL A 83 13.52 -10.49 9.22
N THR A 84 14.75 -10.31 9.71
CA THR A 84 15.47 -11.36 10.44
C THR A 84 15.40 -11.07 11.93
N VAL A 85 15.05 -12.08 12.71
CA VAL A 85 15.20 -12.13 14.18
C VAL A 85 16.03 -13.37 14.53
N GLU A 86 16.36 -13.55 15.80
CA GLU A 86 17.09 -14.75 16.23
C GLU A 86 16.34 -16.03 15.82
N GLY A 87 17.00 -16.86 15.01
CA GLY A 87 16.48 -18.17 14.57
C GLY A 87 15.24 -18.13 13.65
N HIS A 88 14.86 -16.98 13.09
CA HIS A 88 13.68 -16.89 12.23
C HIS A 88 13.77 -15.73 11.23
N VAL A 89 13.24 -15.95 10.04
CA VAL A 89 13.05 -14.92 9.01
C VAL A 89 11.62 -14.93 8.49
N PHE A 90 11.07 -13.74 8.29
CA PHE A 90 9.78 -13.51 7.68
C PHE A 90 9.83 -12.23 6.84
N LEU A 91 8.71 -11.80 6.26
CA LEU A 91 8.66 -10.56 5.49
C LEU A 91 7.65 -9.57 6.06
N ILE A 92 7.89 -8.29 5.76
CA ILE A 92 6.90 -7.23 5.84
C ILE A 92 6.58 -6.74 4.41
N PHE A 93 5.39 -6.18 4.23
CA PHE A 93 4.93 -5.66 2.94
C PHE A 93 4.29 -4.28 3.07
N ASP A 94 4.43 -3.47 2.03
CA ASP A 94 3.83 -2.15 1.92
C ASP A 94 2.31 -2.26 1.67
N THR A 95 1.50 -1.74 2.59
CA THR A 95 0.05 -1.70 2.40
C THR A 95 -0.39 -0.65 1.39
N GLY A 96 0.49 0.30 1.04
CA GLY A 96 0.19 1.48 0.23
C GLY A 96 -0.63 2.54 0.98
N VAL A 97 -1.01 2.29 2.23
CA VAL A 97 -1.76 3.23 3.06
C VAL A 97 -0.78 4.10 3.83
N ARG A 98 -0.97 5.41 3.82
CA ARG A 98 -0.12 6.34 4.57
C ARG A 98 -0.60 6.54 6.01
N PRO A 99 0.26 7.00 6.93
CA PRO A 99 -0.12 7.29 8.31
C PRO A 99 -1.37 8.18 8.44
N ALA A 100 -1.46 9.25 7.65
CA ALA A 100 -2.63 10.15 7.58
C ALA A 100 -3.97 9.44 7.22
N ASN A 101 -3.89 8.34 6.45
CA ASN A 101 -5.05 7.57 5.99
C ASN A 101 -5.25 6.28 6.81
N ARG A 102 -4.73 6.24 8.04
CA ARG A 102 -4.75 5.06 8.92
C ARG A 102 -6.14 4.46 9.10
N LEU A 103 -7.21 5.26 9.00
CA LEU A 103 -8.59 4.80 9.10
C LEU A 103 -8.92 3.74 8.03
N GLY A 104 -8.39 3.92 6.81
CA GLY A 104 -8.59 3.05 5.65
C GLY A 104 -8.07 1.62 5.81
N LEU A 105 -7.23 1.37 6.82
CA LEU A 105 -6.60 0.08 7.07
C LEU A 105 -7.19 -0.59 8.34
N PRO A 106 -8.01 -1.65 8.22
CA PRO A 106 -8.72 -2.29 9.35
C PRO A 106 -7.83 -3.22 10.20
N LEU A 107 -6.53 -2.91 10.30
CA LEU A 107 -5.57 -3.61 11.15
C LEU A 107 -5.40 -2.86 12.49
N ARG A 108 -4.72 -3.47 13.48
CA ARG A 108 -4.37 -2.81 14.76
C ARG A 108 -3.13 -1.92 14.58
N ALA A 109 -2.99 -0.85 15.36
CA ALA A 109 -1.85 0.07 15.24
C ALA A 109 -0.52 -0.66 15.49
N GLY A 110 -0.44 -1.47 16.55
CA GLY A 110 0.73 -2.28 16.86
C GLY A 110 1.03 -3.43 15.89
N TRP A 111 0.29 -3.58 14.79
CA TRP A 111 0.63 -4.53 13.72
C TRP A 111 1.34 -3.86 12.54
N LEU A 112 1.54 -2.55 12.64
CA LEU A 112 2.02 -1.72 11.56
C LEU A 112 3.27 -0.98 11.98
N GLU A 113 4.09 -0.71 10.99
CA GLU A 113 5.25 0.17 11.09
C GLU A 113 5.28 1.14 9.93
N GLU A 114 5.80 2.34 10.17
CA GLU A 114 5.96 3.33 9.11
C GLU A 114 7.31 3.13 8.41
N ARG A 115 7.27 3.05 7.08
CA ARG A 115 8.47 3.01 6.22
C ARG A 115 8.17 3.69 4.90
N ALA A 116 9.14 4.46 4.39
CA ALA A 116 9.02 5.18 3.13
C ALA A 116 7.71 5.98 2.98
N GLY A 117 7.18 6.53 4.09
CA GLY A 117 5.95 7.31 4.12
C GLY A 117 4.65 6.50 4.01
N THR A 118 4.70 5.17 4.06
CA THR A 118 3.54 4.27 4.10
C THR A 118 3.57 3.34 5.32
N LEU A 119 2.44 2.68 5.57
CA LEU A 119 2.27 1.70 6.64
C LEU A 119 2.54 0.31 6.08
N TRP A 120 3.42 -0.42 6.75
CA TRP A 120 3.82 -1.77 6.40
C TRP A 120 3.28 -2.76 7.43
N ALA A 121 2.96 -3.97 7.00
CA ALA A 121 2.47 -5.05 7.87
C ALA A 121 3.33 -6.30 7.70
N GLY A 122 3.48 -7.08 8.78
CA GLY A 122 4.21 -8.36 8.74
C GLY A 122 3.38 -9.50 8.17
N LEU A 123 4.03 -10.44 7.51
CA LEU A 123 3.47 -11.67 6.98
C LEU A 123 4.26 -12.86 7.53
N GLU A 124 3.65 -13.62 8.43
CA GLU A 124 4.28 -14.79 9.05
C GLU A 124 4.23 -16.00 8.12
N THR A 125 5.37 -16.37 7.56
CA THR A 125 5.49 -17.41 6.53
C THR A 125 5.38 -18.82 7.12
N THR A 126 5.73 -19.03 8.40
CA THR A 126 5.67 -20.36 9.05
C THR A 126 4.24 -20.88 9.25
N LEU A 127 3.25 -20.00 9.13
CA LEU A 127 1.83 -20.34 9.22
C LEU A 127 1.24 -20.88 7.92
N LEU A 128 2.02 -20.89 6.84
CA LEU A 128 1.60 -21.38 5.54
C LEU A 128 1.36 -22.91 5.60
N GLY A 129 0.17 -23.33 5.14
CA GLY A 129 -0.29 -24.73 5.24
C GLY A 129 -0.93 -25.09 6.58
N ARG A 130 -0.96 -24.18 7.57
CA ARG A 130 -1.58 -24.42 8.89
C ARG A 130 -3.05 -24.00 8.96
N ARG A 131 -3.66 -23.54 7.86
CA ARG A 131 -5.08 -23.15 7.75
C ARG A 131 -5.52 -22.11 8.80
N ARG A 132 -4.61 -21.22 9.20
CA ARG A 132 -4.92 -20.10 10.11
C ARG A 132 -5.62 -18.99 9.35
N SER A 133 -6.44 -18.19 10.05
CA SER A 133 -6.98 -16.96 9.45
C SER A 133 -5.85 -15.99 9.09
N PHE A 134 -6.02 -15.22 8.03
CA PHE A 134 -5.04 -14.27 7.54
C PHE A 134 -4.72 -13.19 8.58
N LEU A 135 -5.72 -12.78 9.37
CA LEU A 135 -5.49 -11.90 10.51
C LEU A 135 -4.58 -12.51 11.58
N ALA A 136 -4.64 -13.83 11.79
CA ALA A 136 -3.73 -14.51 12.71
C ALA A 136 -2.30 -14.55 12.13
N VAL A 137 -2.15 -14.66 10.80
CA VAL A 137 -0.85 -14.54 10.12
C VAL A 137 -0.22 -13.18 10.38
N LEU A 138 -0.97 -12.09 10.16
CA LEU A 138 -0.49 -10.73 10.44
C LEU A 138 -0.21 -10.51 11.93
N GLN A 139 -1.05 -11.08 12.81
CA GLN A 139 -0.88 -10.98 14.25
C GLN A 139 0.40 -11.65 14.75
N GLN A 140 0.74 -12.83 14.24
CA GLN A 140 1.95 -13.54 14.66
C GLN A 140 3.20 -12.77 14.23
N ALA A 141 3.25 -12.29 12.98
CA ALA A 141 4.36 -11.45 12.52
C ALA A 141 4.53 -10.19 13.39
N ALA A 142 3.42 -9.57 13.80
CA ALA A 142 3.44 -8.40 14.69
C ALA A 142 3.97 -8.68 16.11
N GLY A 143 4.10 -9.95 16.50
CA GLY A 143 4.71 -10.39 17.76
C GLY A 143 6.24 -10.26 17.77
N HIS A 144 6.90 -10.31 16.61
CA HIS A 144 8.35 -10.24 16.48
C HIS A 144 8.87 -8.79 16.50
N ARG A 145 8.93 -8.18 17.68
CA ARG A 145 9.27 -6.75 17.84
C ARG A 145 10.69 -6.42 18.27
N ARG A 146 11.42 -7.37 18.86
CA ARG A 146 12.74 -7.12 19.46
C ARG A 146 13.85 -7.65 18.55
N GLN A 147 15.00 -6.95 18.56
CA GLN A 147 16.25 -7.38 17.91
C GLN A 147 16.10 -7.79 16.44
N ARG A 148 15.25 -7.06 15.72
CA ARG A 148 14.98 -7.30 14.30
C ARG A 148 15.92 -6.48 13.41
N ARG A 149 16.41 -7.09 12.34
CA ARG A 149 17.04 -6.39 11.21
C ARG A 149 16.10 -6.44 10.02
N VAL A 150 16.04 -5.37 9.24
CA VAL A 150 15.08 -5.22 8.14
C VAL A 150 15.82 -4.83 6.87
N PHE A 151 15.54 -5.55 5.80
CA PHE A 151 16.21 -5.43 4.51
C PHE A 151 15.18 -5.18 3.41
N GLU A 152 15.05 -3.93 2.96
CA GLU A 152 14.11 -3.56 1.89
C GLU A 152 14.61 -4.09 0.54
N LEU A 153 13.85 -5.01 -0.07
CA LEU A 153 14.35 -5.80 -1.21
C LEU A 153 14.74 -4.94 -2.41
N ARG A 154 13.89 -3.96 -2.77
CA ARG A 154 14.16 -3.04 -3.88
C ARG A 154 15.46 -2.24 -3.69
N THR A 155 15.86 -1.97 -2.45
CA THR A 155 17.13 -1.32 -2.14
C THR A 155 18.29 -2.32 -2.22
N CYS A 156 18.10 -3.51 -1.65
CA CYS A 156 19.10 -4.58 -1.64
C CYS A 156 19.46 -5.07 -3.04
N TRP A 157 18.55 -5.06 -4.02
CA TRP A 157 18.83 -5.47 -5.40
C TRP A 157 19.93 -4.66 -6.11
N ASN A 158 20.27 -3.46 -5.61
CA ASN A 158 21.40 -2.69 -6.15
C ASN A 158 22.76 -3.34 -5.85
N GLU A 159 22.85 -4.10 -4.75
CA GLU A 159 24.07 -4.79 -4.32
C GLU A 159 23.97 -6.30 -4.56
N TYR A 160 22.78 -6.87 -4.36
CA TYR A 160 22.47 -8.30 -4.51
C TYR A 160 21.41 -8.49 -5.60
N PRO A 161 21.79 -8.43 -6.89
CA PRO A 161 20.83 -8.58 -7.98
C PRO A 161 20.14 -9.95 -7.94
N PRO A 162 18.88 -10.06 -8.42
CA PRO A 162 18.17 -11.33 -8.47
C PRO A 162 18.95 -12.38 -9.26
N VAL A 163 19.05 -13.58 -8.71
CA VAL A 163 19.66 -14.72 -9.39
C VAL A 163 18.68 -15.28 -10.41
N VAL A 164 19.13 -15.46 -11.65
CA VAL A 164 18.35 -16.06 -12.73
C VAL A 164 18.68 -17.55 -12.80
N LEU A 165 17.64 -18.39 -12.69
CA LEU A 165 17.77 -19.81 -12.99
C LEU A 165 17.89 -20.00 -14.51
N GLU A 166 18.91 -20.73 -14.96
CA GLU A 166 19.11 -21.07 -16.38
C GLU A 166 18.08 -22.10 -16.91
N SER A 167 17.23 -22.66 -16.04
CA SER A 167 16.24 -23.68 -16.40
C SER A 167 14.92 -23.04 -16.85
N ASP A 168 14.48 -23.37 -18.07
CA ASP A 168 13.16 -23.03 -18.63
C ASP A 168 12.00 -23.84 -18.03
N ARG A 169 12.27 -24.77 -17.09
CA ARG A 169 11.23 -25.63 -16.52
C ARG A 169 10.34 -24.84 -15.57
N GLN A 170 9.13 -24.54 -16.00
CA GLN A 170 8.09 -23.98 -15.14
C GLN A 170 7.42 -25.10 -14.33
N PRO A 171 7.15 -24.87 -13.03
CA PRO A 171 6.42 -25.85 -12.23
C PRO A 171 5.00 -26.03 -12.79
N GLU A 172 4.54 -27.27 -12.90
CA GLU A 172 3.13 -27.54 -13.19
C GLU A 172 2.28 -27.14 -11.98
N LEU A 173 1.68 -25.96 -12.07
CA LEU A 173 0.74 -25.47 -11.07
C LEU A 173 -0.62 -26.09 -11.35
N GLY A 174 -1.11 -26.90 -10.41
CA GLY A 174 -2.50 -27.37 -10.45
C GLY A 174 -3.51 -26.25 -10.21
N ASP A 175 -4.78 -26.61 -10.04
CA ASP A 175 -5.85 -25.62 -9.81
C ASP A 175 -5.56 -24.70 -8.61
N LEU A 176 -5.60 -23.40 -8.86
CA LEU A 176 -5.43 -22.38 -7.82
C LEU A 176 -6.65 -22.35 -6.89
N ARG A 177 -6.52 -22.95 -5.71
CA ARG A 177 -7.57 -22.99 -4.70
C ARG A 177 -7.48 -21.78 -3.77
N LEU A 178 -8.32 -20.77 -3.99
CA LEU A 178 -8.40 -19.56 -3.16
C LEU A 178 -9.37 -19.71 -1.97
N ALA A 179 -9.45 -20.91 -1.39
CA ALA A 179 -10.51 -21.27 -0.45
C ALA A 179 -10.60 -20.28 0.72
N GLY A 180 -11.76 -19.63 0.87
CA GLY A 180 -12.03 -18.68 1.95
C GLY A 180 -11.44 -17.28 1.78
N ALA A 181 -10.58 -17.02 0.80
CA ALA A 181 -9.94 -15.71 0.61
C ALA A 181 -10.97 -14.57 0.46
N GLY A 182 -12.03 -14.79 -0.32
CA GLY A 182 -13.12 -13.82 -0.48
C GLY A 182 -13.87 -13.53 0.83
N GLN A 183 -14.11 -14.55 1.65
CA GLN A 183 -14.78 -14.39 2.95
C GLN A 183 -13.90 -13.61 3.94
N GLU A 184 -12.59 -13.84 3.92
CA GLU A 184 -11.65 -13.10 4.75
C GLU A 184 -11.51 -11.64 4.33
N LEU A 185 -11.48 -11.36 3.02
CA LEU A 185 -11.51 -9.99 2.52
C LEU A 185 -12.81 -9.30 2.93
N GLU A 186 -13.94 -10.00 2.91
CA GLU A 186 -15.23 -9.42 3.32
C GLU A 186 -15.25 -9.09 4.82
N ARG A 187 -14.66 -9.95 5.67
CA ARG A 187 -14.47 -9.63 7.09
C ARG A 187 -13.61 -8.37 7.30
N LEU A 188 -12.56 -8.17 6.49
CA LEU A 188 -11.75 -6.95 6.53
C LEU A 188 -12.58 -5.72 6.11
N ARG A 189 -13.41 -5.83 5.07
CA ARG A 189 -14.32 -4.75 4.62
C ARG A 189 -15.35 -4.40 5.68
N GLN A 190 -15.96 -5.38 6.33
CA GLN A 190 -16.90 -5.16 7.44
C GLN A 190 -16.23 -4.43 8.61
N LYS A 191 -15.00 -4.83 8.97
CA LYS A 191 -14.21 -4.11 9.99
C LYS A 191 -13.94 -2.67 9.59
N LEU A 192 -13.59 -2.41 8.33
CA LEU A 192 -13.39 -1.06 7.81
C LEU A 192 -14.69 -0.24 7.85
N ALA A 193 -15.81 -0.80 7.42
CA ALA A 193 -17.13 -0.15 7.48
C ALA A 193 -17.50 0.25 8.92
N GLY A 194 -17.26 -0.64 9.89
CA GLY A 194 -17.47 -0.33 11.30
C GLY A 194 -16.57 0.81 11.82
N ARG A 195 -15.32 0.93 11.32
CA ARG A 195 -14.43 2.06 11.65
C ARG A 195 -14.95 3.37 11.06
N VAL A 196 -15.42 3.35 9.81
CA VAL A 196 -16.04 4.51 9.16
C VAL A 196 -17.27 4.97 9.92
N ALA A 197 -18.15 4.05 10.31
CA ALA A 197 -19.35 4.38 11.07
C ALA A 197 -19.04 5.06 12.41
N ARG A 198 -17.96 4.65 13.09
CA ARG A 198 -17.53 5.26 14.36
C ARG A 198 -16.83 6.61 14.21
N ALA A 199 -16.37 6.97 13.01
CA ALA A 199 -15.58 8.18 12.80
C ALA A 199 -16.36 9.48 13.06
N ALA A 200 -17.69 9.43 12.96
CA ALA A 200 -18.56 10.57 13.23
C ALA A 200 -19.28 10.47 14.59
N SER A 201 -18.97 9.45 15.41
CA SER A 201 -19.62 9.26 16.71
C SER A 201 -19.31 10.41 17.67
N GLY A 202 -20.34 10.99 18.28
CA GLY A 202 -20.20 12.09 19.23
C GLY A 202 -20.09 13.49 18.60
N LEU A 203 -20.06 13.60 17.28
CA LEU A 203 -20.09 14.88 16.56
C LEU A 203 -21.53 15.22 16.14
N GLN A 204 -21.82 16.51 15.93
CA GLN A 204 -23.11 16.99 15.42
C GLN A 204 -22.94 17.96 14.25
N GLY A 205 -24.04 18.21 13.52
CA GLY A 205 -24.10 19.21 12.45
C GLY A 205 -23.08 18.98 11.33
N SER A 206 -22.49 20.08 10.82
CA SER A 206 -21.53 20.06 9.71
C SER A 206 -20.23 19.35 10.08
N ALA A 207 -19.81 19.37 11.35
CA ALA A 207 -18.61 18.67 11.82
C ALA A 207 -18.75 17.15 11.70
N ALA A 208 -19.92 16.60 12.09
CA ALA A 208 -20.21 15.17 11.91
C ALA A 208 -20.20 14.75 10.44
N LEU A 209 -20.81 15.57 9.58
CA LEU A 209 -20.88 15.31 8.14
C LEU A 209 -19.48 15.34 7.50
N LEU A 210 -18.65 16.31 7.88
CA LEU A 210 -17.26 16.40 7.41
C LEU A 210 -16.43 15.20 7.88
N ALA A 211 -16.54 14.82 9.15
CA ALA A 211 -15.82 13.66 9.70
C ALA A 211 -16.23 12.36 9.00
N GLN A 212 -17.54 12.17 8.76
CA GLN A 212 -18.05 11.02 8.01
C GLN A 212 -17.54 11.01 6.56
N ALA A 213 -17.60 12.15 5.87
CA ALA A 213 -17.13 12.28 4.49
C ALA A 213 -15.63 11.98 4.36
N ARG A 214 -14.82 12.52 5.28
CA ARG A 214 -13.37 12.22 5.39
C ARG A 214 -13.13 10.74 5.62
N ALA A 215 -13.85 10.12 6.55
CA ALA A 215 -13.70 8.69 6.83
C ALA A 215 -14.07 7.81 5.62
N LEU A 216 -15.15 8.16 4.91
CA LEU A 216 -15.54 7.50 3.66
C LEU A 216 -14.45 7.64 2.58
N LEU A 217 -13.88 8.83 2.44
CA LEU A 217 -12.79 9.09 1.49
C LEU A 217 -11.54 8.26 1.82
N GLN A 218 -11.09 8.27 3.07
CA GLN A 218 -9.94 7.47 3.54
C GLN A 218 -10.18 5.97 3.40
N ALA A 219 -11.43 5.51 3.55
CA ALA A 219 -11.81 4.12 3.34
C ALA A 219 -11.94 3.73 1.86
N GLY A 220 -11.71 4.65 0.92
CA GLY A 220 -11.88 4.41 -0.52
C GLY A 220 -13.35 4.27 -0.96
N SER A 221 -14.31 4.64 -0.11
CA SER A 221 -15.74 4.67 -0.43
C SER A 221 -16.09 5.95 -1.19
N PHE A 222 -15.43 6.16 -2.33
CA PHE A 222 -15.41 7.44 -3.05
C PHE A 222 -16.79 7.96 -3.47
N GLY A 223 -17.70 7.08 -3.93
CA GLY A 223 -19.06 7.49 -4.30
C GLY A 223 -19.83 8.09 -3.11
N LYS A 224 -19.84 7.36 -1.99
CA LYS A 224 -20.47 7.83 -0.74
C LYS A 224 -19.79 9.09 -0.20
N ALA A 225 -18.47 9.17 -0.28
CA ALA A 225 -17.73 10.37 0.12
C ALA A 225 -18.14 11.59 -0.72
N ALA A 226 -18.24 11.44 -2.05
CA ALA A 226 -18.68 12.51 -2.94
C ALA A 226 -20.10 13.00 -2.60
N GLU A 227 -21.04 12.08 -2.33
CA GLU A 227 -22.39 12.44 -1.89
C GLU A 227 -22.37 13.24 -0.58
N SER A 228 -21.61 12.78 0.42
CA SER A 228 -21.47 13.49 1.70
C SER A 228 -20.85 14.88 1.53
N PHE A 229 -19.81 15.02 0.70
CA PHE A 229 -19.18 16.32 0.44
C PHE A 229 -20.09 17.27 -0.34
N ARG A 230 -20.89 16.79 -1.30
CA ARG A 230 -21.91 17.62 -1.98
C ARG A 230 -22.95 18.15 -1.00
N ARG A 231 -23.43 17.31 -0.07
CA ARG A 231 -24.35 17.74 1.00
C ARG A 231 -23.70 18.77 1.93
N LEU A 232 -22.41 18.64 2.19
CA LEU A 232 -21.68 19.61 3.02
C LEU A 232 -21.56 20.95 2.30
N LEU A 233 -21.22 20.96 1.00
CA LEU A 233 -21.12 22.17 0.17
C LEU A 233 -22.43 22.94 0.04
N GLN A 234 -23.59 22.29 0.16
CA GLN A 234 -24.88 22.97 0.21
C GLN A 234 -25.08 23.82 1.49
N LYS A 235 -24.32 23.52 2.55
CA LYS A 235 -24.42 24.22 3.85
C LYS A 235 -23.27 25.18 4.06
N ASP A 236 -22.07 24.78 3.65
CA ASP A 236 -20.84 25.50 3.86
C ASP A 236 -19.89 25.26 2.68
N GLU A 237 -19.59 26.32 1.93
CA GLU A 237 -18.65 26.29 0.81
C GLU A 237 -17.19 26.35 1.28
N SER A 238 -16.80 25.44 2.18
CA SER A 238 -15.46 25.42 2.72
C SER A 238 -14.46 24.65 1.86
N PHE A 239 -13.18 25.03 1.96
CA PHE A 239 -12.08 24.36 1.28
C PHE A 239 -12.06 22.83 1.52
N PRO A 240 -12.18 22.31 2.77
CA PRO A 240 -12.17 20.87 3.01
C PRO A 240 -13.31 20.13 2.31
N ALA A 241 -14.49 20.74 2.21
CA ALA A 241 -15.64 20.15 1.54
C ALA A 241 -15.41 20.06 0.03
N ARG A 242 -14.90 21.15 -0.57
CA ARG A 242 -14.63 21.26 -2.01
C ARG A 242 -13.47 20.37 -2.45
N TYR A 243 -12.36 20.42 -1.72
CA TYR A 243 -11.23 19.52 -1.94
C TYR A 243 -11.67 18.05 -1.76
N GLY A 244 -12.44 17.74 -0.71
CA GLY A 244 -12.93 16.39 -0.45
C GLY A 244 -13.80 15.83 -1.57
N LEU A 245 -14.68 16.66 -2.15
CA LEU A 245 -15.45 16.31 -3.35
C LEU A 245 -14.53 16.01 -4.53
N ALA A 246 -13.57 16.90 -4.81
CA ALA A 246 -12.61 16.73 -5.91
C ALA A 246 -11.80 15.43 -5.77
N ALA A 247 -11.29 15.14 -4.56
CA ALA A 247 -10.57 13.91 -4.26
C ALA A 247 -11.46 12.65 -4.40
N SER A 248 -12.73 12.76 -4.03
CA SER A 248 -13.71 11.68 -4.20
C SER A 248 -14.02 11.41 -5.68
N LEU A 249 -14.12 12.45 -6.51
CA LEU A 249 -14.30 12.32 -7.96
C LEU A 249 -13.05 11.71 -8.62
N ALA A 250 -11.87 12.18 -8.22
CA ALA A 250 -10.60 11.66 -8.73
C ALA A 250 -10.41 10.17 -8.37
N GLY A 251 -10.78 9.77 -7.15
CA GLY A 251 -10.80 8.36 -6.73
C GLY A 251 -11.76 7.47 -7.53
N GLN A 252 -12.84 8.05 -8.08
CA GLN A 252 -13.74 7.37 -9.01
C GLN A 252 -13.20 7.30 -10.45
N GLY A 253 -12.12 8.01 -10.75
CA GLY A 253 -11.59 8.18 -12.10
C GLY A 253 -12.29 9.27 -12.92
N GLN A 254 -13.16 10.07 -12.30
CA GLN A 254 -13.82 11.23 -12.90
C GLN A 254 -12.86 12.43 -12.88
N LEU A 255 -11.78 12.33 -13.66
CA LEU A 255 -10.66 13.28 -13.61
C LEU A 255 -11.05 14.68 -14.09
N ALA A 256 -11.92 14.79 -15.11
CA ALA A 256 -12.35 16.07 -15.63
C ALA A 256 -13.11 16.89 -14.57
N GLU A 257 -14.09 16.27 -13.92
CA GLU A 257 -14.86 16.88 -12.84
C GLU A 257 -13.99 17.16 -11.61
N ALA A 258 -13.09 16.24 -11.27
CA ALA A 258 -12.13 16.45 -10.18
C ALA A 258 -11.24 17.68 -10.42
N ILE A 259 -10.72 17.86 -11.64
CA ILE A 259 -9.90 19.01 -12.03
C ILE A 259 -10.68 20.32 -11.86
N VAL A 260 -11.96 20.35 -12.23
CA VAL A 260 -12.82 21.53 -12.03
C VAL A 260 -12.92 21.87 -10.55
N GLU A 261 -13.22 20.89 -9.70
CA GLU A 261 -13.38 21.12 -8.26
C GLU A 261 -12.06 21.45 -7.56
N PHE A 262 -10.94 20.82 -7.94
CA PHE A 262 -9.63 21.18 -7.41
C PHE A 262 -9.19 22.59 -7.80
N ARG A 263 -9.51 23.05 -9.02
CA ARG A 263 -9.26 24.44 -9.43
C ARG A 263 -10.08 25.43 -8.61
N ARG A 264 -11.32 25.09 -8.27
CA ARG A 264 -12.14 25.92 -7.39
C ARG A 264 -11.54 25.95 -5.98
N ALA A 265 -11.13 24.79 -5.45
CA ALA A 265 -10.46 24.70 -4.14
C ALA A 265 -9.17 25.52 -4.11
N GLU A 266 -8.34 25.46 -5.16
CA GLU A 266 -7.10 26.24 -5.28
C GLU A 266 -7.33 27.75 -5.23
N ARG A 267 -8.35 28.26 -5.93
CA ARG A 267 -8.70 29.69 -5.92
C ARG A 267 -9.23 30.17 -4.58
N THR A 268 -9.96 29.32 -3.86
CA THR A 268 -10.56 29.64 -2.56
C THR A 268 -9.73 29.11 -1.39
N ALA A 269 -8.46 28.75 -1.61
CA ALA A 269 -7.58 28.26 -0.57
C ALA A 269 -7.29 29.38 0.45
N PRO A 270 -7.57 29.16 1.76
CA PRO A 270 -7.33 30.16 2.81
C PRO A 270 -5.87 30.54 3.01
N ASP A 271 -4.94 29.63 2.70
CA ASP A 271 -3.51 29.79 2.93
C ASP A 271 -2.70 29.05 1.85
N ASP A 272 -1.38 29.28 1.84
CA ASP A 272 -0.47 28.69 0.87
C ASP A 272 -0.31 27.18 1.03
N GLN A 273 -0.51 26.64 2.22
CA GLN A 273 -0.42 25.20 2.47
C GLN A 273 -1.60 24.46 1.81
N LEU A 274 -2.82 24.96 1.97
CA LEU A 274 -4.02 24.41 1.33
C LEU A 274 -3.98 24.65 -0.19
N ARG A 275 -3.41 25.78 -0.63
CA ARG A 275 -3.18 26.04 -2.06
C ARG A 275 -2.17 25.06 -2.65
N PHE A 276 -1.06 24.79 -1.95
CA PHE A 276 -0.07 23.78 -2.31
C PHE A 276 -0.72 22.42 -2.49
N GLN A 277 -1.57 22.00 -1.54
CA GLN A 277 -2.31 20.75 -1.60
C GLN A 277 -3.19 20.66 -2.85
N ALA A 278 -3.97 21.71 -3.14
CA ALA A 278 -4.82 21.74 -4.34
C ALA A 278 -4.01 21.69 -5.66
N LEU A 279 -2.89 22.41 -5.73
CA LEU A 279 -1.98 22.40 -6.89
C LEU A 279 -1.35 21.02 -7.11
N LEU A 280 -0.93 20.35 -6.03
CA LEU A 280 -0.38 19.00 -6.10
C LEU A 280 -1.43 17.98 -6.57
N ALA A 281 -2.68 18.13 -6.14
CA ALA A 281 -3.80 17.30 -6.60
C ALA A 281 -4.06 17.49 -8.10
N LEU A 282 -4.01 18.74 -8.58
CA LEU A 282 -4.13 19.05 -10.01
C LEU A 282 -2.99 18.42 -10.81
N ALA A 283 -1.75 18.51 -10.33
CA ALA A 283 -0.60 17.86 -10.96
C ALA A 283 -0.80 16.34 -11.07
N GLN A 284 -1.30 15.69 -10.01
CA GLN A 284 -1.62 14.26 -10.02
C GLN A 284 -2.77 13.91 -10.99
N CYS A 285 -3.83 14.73 -11.04
CA CYS A 285 -4.94 14.52 -11.98
C CYS A 285 -4.46 14.61 -13.42
N TYR A 286 -3.73 15.66 -13.79
CA TYR A 286 -3.20 15.82 -15.15
C TYR A 286 -2.18 14.76 -15.52
N ARG A 287 -1.36 14.30 -14.57
CA ARG A 287 -0.47 13.15 -14.80
C ARG A 287 -1.27 11.90 -15.14
N THR A 288 -2.35 11.65 -14.40
CA THR A 288 -3.20 10.48 -14.59
C THR A 288 -3.98 10.55 -15.90
N ASP A 289 -4.39 11.76 -16.30
CA ASP A 289 -5.00 12.08 -17.59
C ASP A 289 -4.02 11.98 -18.77
N GLY A 290 -2.71 11.85 -18.50
CA GLY A 290 -1.65 11.81 -19.52
C GLY A 290 -1.17 13.18 -20.00
N ASN A 291 -1.76 14.28 -19.52
CA ASN A 291 -1.34 15.64 -19.85
C ASN A 291 -0.14 16.08 -19.00
N LEU A 292 1.05 15.57 -19.36
CA LEU A 292 2.29 15.81 -18.62
C LEU A 292 2.70 17.30 -18.62
N VAL A 293 2.37 18.06 -19.67
CA VAL A 293 2.69 19.49 -19.76
C VAL A 293 1.95 20.26 -18.65
N ARG A 294 0.64 20.06 -18.52
CA ARG A 294 -0.12 20.68 -17.42
C ARG A 294 0.29 20.11 -16.08
N ALA A 295 0.56 18.81 -15.97
CA ALA A 295 1.00 18.20 -14.73
C ALA A 295 2.27 18.88 -14.16
N ARG A 296 3.25 19.17 -15.03
CA ARG A 296 4.47 19.91 -14.65
C ARG A 296 4.19 21.34 -14.23
N ALA A 297 3.42 22.09 -15.02
CA ALA A 297 3.09 23.47 -14.70
C ALA A 297 2.41 23.60 -13.33
N PHE A 298 1.52 22.66 -12.98
CA PHE A 298 0.92 22.63 -11.63
C PHE A 298 1.89 22.18 -10.54
N LEU A 299 2.78 21.24 -10.83
CA LEU A 299 3.82 20.82 -9.88
C LEU A 299 4.80 21.96 -9.58
N GLU A 300 5.25 22.70 -10.58
CA GLU A 300 6.15 23.86 -10.44
C GLU A 300 5.53 24.91 -9.53
N ARG A 301 4.25 25.24 -9.75
CA ARG A 301 3.49 26.16 -8.89
C ARG A 301 3.36 25.64 -7.46
N ALA A 302 3.17 24.33 -7.28
CA ALA A 302 3.14 23.72 -5.95
C ALA A 302 4.51 23.86 -5.26
N LEU A 303 5.60 23.47 -5.93
CA LEU A 303 6.95 23.56 -5.37
C LEU A 303 7.41 24.99 -5.10
N ALA A 304 6.88 25.99 -5.82
CA ALA A 304 7.11 27.39 -5.51
C ALA A 304 6.52 27.80 -4.14
N LEU A 305 5.40 27.21 -3.73
CA LEU A 305 4.80 27.45 -2.41
C LEU A 305 5.48 26.63 -1.31
N ASN A 306 5.96 25.43 -1.63
CA ASN A 306 6.66 24.56 -0.68
C ASN A 306 7.85 23.85 -1.35
N PRO A 307 9.03 24.48 -1.38
CA PRO A 307 10.22 23.89 -2.00
C PRO A 307 10.70 22.60 -1.33
N ALA A 308 10.49 22.46 0.00
CA ALA A 308 10.89 21.29 0.76
C ALA A 308 10.16 20.01 0.31
N ALA A 309 8.96 20.16 -0.29
CA ALA A 309 8.21 19.04 -0.86
C ALA A 309 8.98 18.31 -1.97
N GLY A 310 9.97 18.94 -2.62
CA GLY A 310 10.84 18.29 -3.60
C GLY A 310 11.70 17.15 -3.01
N TYR A 311 12.01 17.24 -1.71
CA TYR A 311 12.87 16.28 -1.01
C TYR A 311 12.06 15.33 -0.11
N ASP A 312 10.82 15.68 0.20
CA ASP A 312 9.91 14.90 1.02
C ASP A 312 9.60 13.54 0.36
N SER A 313 9.86 12.45 1.07
CA SER A 313 9.62 11.07 0.60
C SER A 313 8.19 10.84 0.11
N ARG A 314 7.23 11.62 0.64
CA ARG A 314 5.82 11.58 0.27
C ARG A 314 5.56 12.00 -1.18
N TYR A 315 6.31 12.98 -1.68
CA TYR A 315 6.08 13.62 -2.98
C TYR A 315 7.22 13.36 -3.97
N ARG A 316 8.40 13.00 -3.46
CA ARG A 316 9.60 12.71 -4.24
C ARG A 316 9.37 11.79 -5.44
N PRO A 317 8.56 10.70 -5.38
CA PRO A 317 8.29 9.89 -6.56
C PRO A 317 7.58 10.66 -7.68
N LEU A 318 6.57 11.47 -7.33
CA LEU A 318 5.84 12.31 -8.29
C LEU A 318 6.74 13.40 -8.85
N VAL A 319 7.53 14.05 -7.99
CA VAL A 319 8.48 15.10 -8.38
C VAL A 319 9.49 14.53 -9.36
N LYS A 320 10.19 13.45 -8.98
CA LYS A 320 11.15 12.73 -9.82
C LYS A 320 10.51 12.37 -11.16
N TYR A 321 9.34 11.72 -11.16
CA TYR A 321 8.66 11.33 -12.41
C TYR A 321 8.38 12.53 -13.32
N LEU A 322 7.80 13.61 -12.78
CA LEU A 322 7.41 14.75 -13.61
C LEU A 322 8.62 15.60 -14.05
N THR A 323 9.72 15.61 -13.31
CA THR A 323 10.94 16.35 -13.69
C THR A 323 11.86 15.54 -14.62
N THR A 324 11.93 14.21 -14.49
CA THR A 324 12.84 13.39 -15.29
C THR A 324 12.21 12.78 -16.53
N ALA A 325 10.88 12.63 -16.59
CA ALA A 325 10.24 12.12 -17.79
C ALA A 325 10.59 13.03 -18.97
N SER A 326 11.45 12.62 -19.90
CA SER A 326 11.29 13.08 -21.28
C SER A 326 9.91 12.58 -21.74
N ALA A 327 9.29 13.18 -22.76
CA ALA A 327 7.94 12.81 -23.21
C ALA A 327 7.82 11.39 -23.83
N GLY A 328 8.55 10.39 -23.31
CA GLY A 328 8.63 9.02 -23.79
C GLY A 328 8.13 7.97 -22.77
N LYS A 329 7.74 6.81 -23.32
CA LYS A 329 7.06 5.68 -22.64
C LYS A 329 7.84 5.02 -21.48
N ALA A 330 9.14 5.30 -21.30
CA ALA A 330 10.01 4.61 -20.34
C ALA A 330 9.75 4.97 -18.85
N ALA A 331 9.02 6.04 -18.56
CA ALA A 331 8.73 6.45 -17.18
C ALA A 331 7.66 5.59 -16.47
N ALA A 332 6.99 4.67 -17.18
CA ALA A 332 5.82 3.95 -16.69
C ALA A 332 6.05 3.01 -15.48
N ILE A 333 7.30 2.64 -15.18
CA ILE A 333 7.65 1.61 -14.20
C ILE A 333 7.75 2.16 -12.76
N ASP A 334 7.98 3.47 -12.57
CA ASP A 334 8.16 4.12 -11.25
C ASP A 334 6.97 5.01 -10.88
N GLN A 335 5.74 4.59 -11.25
CA GLN A 335 4.54 5.38 -11.02
C GLN A 335 3.96 5.11 -9.63
N ALA A 336 4.18 6.03 -8.68
CA ALA A 336 3.35 6.07 -7.49
C ALA A 336 1.87 6.20 -7.90
N PRO A 337 0.96 5.34 -7.39
CA PRO A 337 -0.47 5.51 -7.64
C PRO A 337 -0.90 6.92 -7.21
N PRO A 338 -1.90 7.53 -7.85
CA PRO A 338 -2.39 8.82 -7.39
C PRO A 338 -3.03 8.69 -6.00
N PHE A 339 -2.76 9.65 -5.13
CA PHE A 339 -3.14 9.61 -3.71
C PHE A 339 -3.85 10.91 -3.32
N PHE A 340 -5.09 11.07 -3.80
CA PHE A 340 -5.88 12.28 -3.56
C PHE A 340 -6.40 12.42 -2.11
N GLN A 341 -6.43 11.31 -1.37
CA GLN A 341 -6.91 11.23 0.01
C GLN A 341 -6.04 11.99 1.03
N MET A 342 -4.80 12.36 0.65
CA MET A 342 -3.75 12.81 1.57
C MET A 342 -3.83 14.28 2.00
N MET A 343 -4.66 15.10 1.39
CA MET A 343 -4.50 16.56 1.48
C MET A 343 -5.73 17.25 2.03
N ILE A 344 -6.32 16.64 3.07
CA ILE A 344 -7.43 17.22 3.84
C ILE A 344 -7.00 17.54 5.28
N GLU A 345 -5.75 17.23 5.65
CA GLU A 345 -5.23 17.60 6.95
C GLU A 345 -4.91 19.10 6.95
N GLN A 346 -5.73 19.85 7.69
CA GLN A 346 -5.21 21.02 8.37
C GLN A 346 -4.30 20.54 9.51
N PRO A 347 -3.23 21.27 9.83
CA PRO A 347 -2.49 20.99 11.06
C PRO A 347 -3.48 20.99 12.22
N VAL A 348 -3.41 19.96 13.06
CA VAL A 348 -3.81 20.11 14.45
C VAL A 348 -2.74 21.00 15.05
N ASP A 349 -3.16 22.12 15.65
CA ASP A 349 -2.28 23.08 16.32
C ASP A 349 -1.21 22.42 17.20
#